data_AF-A0A2G6HB36-F1
#
_entry.id   AF-A0A2G6HB36-F1
#
_cell.length_a   1.000
_cell.length_b   1.000
_cell.length_c   1.000
_cell.angle_alpha   90.00
_cell.angle_beta   90.00
_cell.angle_gamma   90.00
#
_symmetry.space_group_name_H-M   'P 1'
#
loop_
_entity.id
_entity.type
_entity.pdbx_description
1 polymer ?
#
loop_
_entity_poly.entity_id
_entity_poly.type
_entity_poly.pdbx_seq_one_letter_code
_entity_poly.pdbx_strand_id
1 'polypeptide(L)'
;MTNVLHLLDDIPPYSDTDRFNDWMSTVGESLAHHQQEWLSAVARVEQLSKDHGWILLSWIEESANQIVRTPAPDFLITCVFAMSLALKSDLDPRDCLVVAALLRRACVLTGLDYTAGVIQGCEQAGSPGQEAKTLLLHASPDLPRTHAESGSGKTFTFTRVDSGFDASELERW
;
A
#
# COMPACT_ATOMS: atom_id res chain seq x y z
N MET A 1 6.49 -25.72 1.49
CA MET A 1 5.84 -24.43 1.80
C MET A 1 6.71 -23.35 1.21
N THR A 2 6.26 -22.73 0.12
CA THR A 2 6.95 -21.58 -0.48
C THR A 2 6.82 -20.41 0.48
N ASN A 3 7.93 -19.74 0.80
CA ASN A 3 7.89 -18.60 1.71
C ASN A 3 7.36 -17.37 0.95
N VAL A 4 6.09 -16.98 1.13
CA VAL A 4 5.47 -15.84 0.41
C VAL A 4 6.28 -14.54 0.50
N LEU A 5 7.13 -14.36 1.53
CA LEU A 5 7.99 -13.18 1.67
C LEU A 5 9.03 -13.04 0.55
N HIS A 6 9.38 -14.10 -0.17
CA HIS A 6 10.30 -14.01 -1.33
C HIS A 6 9.77 -13.10 -2.44
N LEU A 7 8.44 -12.89 -2.50
CA LEU A 7 7.80 -11.94 -3.42
C LEU A 7 8.18 -10.48 -3.12
N LEU A 8 8.74 -10.23 -1.93
CA LEU A 8 9.20 -8.93 -1.47
C LEU A 8 10.73 -8.81 -1.49
N ASP A 9 11.48 -9.75 -2.07
CA ASP A 9 12.95 -9.67 -2.06
C ASP A 9 13.51 -8.63 -3.06
N ASP A 10 12.75 -8.28 -4.09
CA ASP A 10 13.12 -7.25 -5.06
C ASP A 10 11.88 -6.61 -5.72
N ILE A 11 11.99 -5.33 -6.11
CA ILE A 11 11.00 -4.66 -6.97
C ILE A 11 11.58 -4.60 -8.38
N PRO A 12 10.89 -5.15 -9.40
CA PRO A 12 11.32 -4.97 -10.77
C PRO A 12 11.42 -3.48 -11.14
N PRO A 13 12.44 -3.06 -11.90
CA PRO A 13 12.59 -1.65 -12.24
C PRO A 13 11.39 -1.17 -13.07
N TYR A 14 10.88 0.02 -12.77
CA TYR A 14 9.75 0.63 -13.51
C TYR A 14 9.98 0.77 -15.03
N SER A 15 11.24 0.79 -15.48
CA SER A 15 11.60 0.78 -16.90
C SER A 15 11.23 -0.53 -17.62
N ASP A 16 11.06 -1.61 -16.87
CA ASP A 16 10.62 -2.92 -17.36
C ASP A 16 9.15 -3.15 -16.97
N THR A 17 8.26 -2.57 -17.78
CA THR A 17 6.83 -2.50 -17.48
C THR A 17 6.19 -3.89 -17.42
N ASP A 18 6.64 -4.83 -18.25
CA ASP A 18 6.10 -6.18 -18.30
C ASP A 18 6.42 -6.93 -17.00
N ARG A 19 7.69 -6.93 -16.57
CA ARG A 19 8.08 -7.57 -15.30
C ARG A 19 7.44 -6.90 -14.09
N PHE A 20 7.33 -5.57 -14.10
CA PHE A 20 6.67 -4.85 -13.01
C PHE A 20 5.18 -5.21 -12.90
N ASN A 21 4.46 -5.28 -14.03
CA ASN A 21 3.05 -5.67 -14.05
C ASN A 21 2.84 -7.13 -13.63
N ASP A 22 3.74 -8.04 -14.03
CA ASP A 22 3.71 -9.44 -13.60
C ASP A 22 3.94 -9.57 -12.09
N TRP A 23 4.92 -8.84 -11.53
CA TRP A 23 5.15 -8.77 -10.10
C TRP A 23 3.96 -8.17 -9.34
N MET A 24 3.40 -7.05 -9.82
CA MET A 24 2.20 -6.43 -9.23
C MET A 24 1.03 -7.43 -9.16
N SER A 25 0.82 -8.19 -10.23
CA SER A 25 -0.25 -9.19 -10.32
C SER A 25 0.03 -10.37 -9.39
N THR A 26 1.26 -10.91 -9.39
CA THR A 26 1.67 -12.05 -8.56
C THR A 26 1.57 -11.75 -7.06
N VAL A 27 2.03 -10.57 -6.62
CA VAL A 27 1.90 -10.13 -5.22
C VAL A 27 0.43 -9.96 -4.86
N GLY A 28 -0.36 -9.33 -5.72
CA GLY A 28 -1.79 -9.11 -5.50
C GLY A 28 -2.60 -10.41 -5.38
N GLU A 29 -2.39 -11.35 -6.30
CA GLU A 29 -3.00 -12.67 -6.27
C GLU A 29 -2.58 -13.46 -5.02
N SER A 30 -1.29 -13.38 -4.65
CA SER A 30 -0.80 -14.02 -3.43
C SER A 30 -1.46 -13.46 -2.17
N LEU A 31 -1.56 -12.13 -2.05
CA LEU A 31 -2.22 -11.47 -0.93
C LEU A 31 -3.72 -11.79 -0.87
N ALA A 32 -4.39 -11.90 -2.02
CA ALA A 32 -5.82 -12.19 -2.09
C ALA A 32 -6.14 -13.66 -1.75
N HIS A 33 -5.33 -14.61 -2.21
CA HIS A 33 -5.65 -16.03 -2.14
C HIS A 33 -4.88 -16.81 -1.05
N HIS A 34 -3.77 -16.27 -0.56
CA HIS A 34 -2.87 -16.94 0.40
C HIS A 34 -2.71 -16.17 1.71
N GLN A 35 -3.77 -15.52 2.18
CA GLN A 35 -3.76 -14.66 3.39
C GLN A 35 -3.16 -15.35 4.63
N GLN A 36 -3.52 -16.61 4.86
CA GLN A 36 -3.00 -17.37 6.01
C GLN A 36 -1.50 -17.63 5.90
N GLU A 37 -0.95 -17.80 4.69
CA GLU A 37 0.49 -17.97 4.47
C GLU A 37 1.25 -16.69 4.80
N TRP A 38 0.71 -15.54 4.40
CA TRP A 38 1.23 -14.21 4.76
C TRP A 38 1.22 -13.96 6.26
N LEU A 39 0.08 -14.19 6.93
CA LEU A 39 -0.01 -14.05 8.39
C LEU A 39 0.96 -14.98 9.11
N SER A 40 1.07 -16.24 8.65
CA SER A 40 1.98 -17.22 9.24
C SER A 40 3.45 -16.88 8.97
N ALA A 41 3.77 -16.25 7.84
CA ALA A 41 5.12 -15.80 7.53
C ALA A 41 5.52 -14.60 8.40
N VAL A 42 4.67 -13.58 8.50
CA VAL A 42 4.89 -12.40 9.36
C VAL A 42 4.99 -12.81 10.83
N ALA A 43 4.12 -13.70 11.31
CA ALA A 43 4.18 -14.20 12.69
C ALA A 43 5.49 -14.96 13.00
N ARG A 44 6.06 -15.67 12.01
CA ARG A 44 7.33 -16.40 12.18
C ARG A 44 8.54 -15.48 12.28
N VAL A 45 8.51 -14.34 11.59
CA VAL A 45 9.59 -13.34 11.64
C VAL A 45 9.33 -12.25 12.69
N GLU A 46 8.18 -12.32 13.38
CA GLU A 46 7.64 -11.36 14.35
C GLU A 46 7.31 -9.98 13.76
N GLN A 47 8.20 -9.47 12.90
CA GLN A 47 8.13 -8.18 12.24
C GLN A 47 8.74 -8.29 10.84
N LEU A 48 8.12 -7.67 9.85
CA LEU A 48 8.71 -7.54 8.52
C LEU A 48 9.97 -6.69 8.59
N SER A 49 10.99 -7.08 7.82
CA SER A 49 12.17 -6.23 7.63
C SER A 49 11.75 -4.88 7.05
N LYS A 50 12.56 -3.84 7.29
CA LYS A 50 12.30 -2.51 6.73
C LYS A 50 12.20 -2.53 5.21
N ASP A 51 13.04 -3.32 4.55
CA ASP A 51 13.04 -3.46 3.09
C ASP A 51 11.76 -4.14 2.60
N HIS A 52 11.37 -5.26 3.21
CA HIS A 52 10.09 -5.93 2.90
C HIS A 52 8.90 -5.00 3.14
N GLY A 53 8.94 -4.19 4.20
CA GLY A 53 7.94 -3.17 4.48
C GLY A 53 7.83 -2.16 3.35
N TRP A 54 8.95 -1.57 2.91
CA TRP A 54 8.97 -0.59 1.80
C TRP A 54 8.49 -1.19 0.49
N ILE A 55 8.84 -2.45 0.22
CA ILE A 55 8.46 -3.13 -1.01
C ILE A 55 6.96 -3.40 -1.05
N LEU A 56 6.40 -3.89 0.06
CA LEU A 56 4.96 -4.05 0.20
C LEU A 56 4.23 -2.70 0.13
N LEU A 57 4.77 -1.66 0.76
CA LEU A 57 4.18 -0.31 0.72
C LEU A 57 4.16 0.28 -0.70
N SER A 58 5.21 0.01 -1.50
CA SER A 58 5.28 0.42 -2.91
C SER A 58 4.23 -0.30 -3.77
N TRP A 59 3.98 -1.58 -3.51
CA TRP A 59 2.88 -2.32 -4.15
C TRP A 59 1.51 -1.69 -3.83
N ILE A 60 1.29 -1.28 -2.58
CA ILE A 60 0.04 -0.66 -2.15
C ILE A 60 -0.14 0.74 -2.78
N GLU A 61 0.94 1.51 -2.88
CA GLU A 61 0.93 2.83 -3.53
C GLU A 61 0.52 2.71 -5.00
N GLU A 62 1.09 1.77 -5.77
CA GLU A 62 0.66 1.54 -7.15
C GLU A 62 -0.76 0.95 -7.23
N SER A 63 -1.16 0.17 -6.23
CA SER A 63 -2.53 -0.35 -6.15
C SER A 63 -3.58 0.76 -5.97
N ALA A 64 -3.22 1.90 -5.37
CA ALA A 64 -4.10 3.07 -5.33
C ALA A 64 -4.39 3.61 -6.76
N ASN A 65 -3.40 3.58 -7.66
CA ASN A 65 -3.61 3.91 -9.08
C ASN A 65 -4.58 2.92 -9.74
N GLN A 66 -4.34 1.62 -9.52
CA GLN A 66 -5.18 0.54 -10.05
C GLN A 66 -6.64 0.67 -9.59
N ILE A 67 -6.90 1.02 -8.32
CA ILE A 67 -8.25 1.23 -7.79
C ILE A 67 -8.98 2.33 -8.57
N VAL A 68 -8.32 3.45 -8.88
CA VAL A 68 -8.94 4.52 -9.67
C VAL A 68 -9.21 4.07 -11.11
N ARG A 69 -8.29 3.31 -11.72
CA ARG A 69 -8.40 2.82 -13.09
C ARG A 69 -9.47 1.75 -13.26
N THR A 70 -9.57 0.84 -12.29
CA THR A 70 -10.47 -0.32 -12.29
C THR A 70 -11.00 -0.57 -10.87
N PRO A 71 -12.08 0.13 -10.45
CA PRO A 71 -12.60 0.03 -9.09
C PRO A 71 -13.13 -1.37 -8.79
N ALA A 72 -12.55 -2.02 -7.76
CA ALA A 72 -12.98 -3.33 -7.29
C ALA A 72 -12.95 -3.36 -5.75
N PRO A 73 -14.11 -3.54 -5.07
CA PRO A 73 -14.18 -3.58 -3.61
C PRO A 73 -13.25 -4.63 -2.99
N ASP A 74 -13.20 -5.83 -3.58
CA ASP A 74 -12.35 -6.93 -3.09
C ASP A 74 -10.86 -6.58 -3.19
N PHE A 75 -10.46 -5.83 -4.21
CA PHE A 75 -9.07 -5.38 -4.37
C PHE A 75 -8.68 -4.34 -3.31
N LEU A 76 -9.60 -3.44 -2.95
CA LEU A 76 -9.41 -2.52 -1.81
C LEU A 76 -9.22 -3.29 -0.50
N ILE A 77 -10.01 -4.35 -0.27
CA ILE A 77 -9.88 -5.19 0.92
C ILE A 77 -8.49 -5.83 0.97
N THR A 78 -7.99 -6.35 -0.16
CA THR A 78 -6.61 -6.87 -0.27
C THR A 78 -5.56 -5.81 0.02
N CYS A 79 -5.75 -4.57 -0.45
CA CYS A 79 -4.84 -3.45 -0.15
C CYS A 79 -4.81 -3.13 1.35
N VAL A 80 -5.97 -3.13 2.02
CA VAL A 80 -6.06 -2.91 3.48
C VAL A 80 -5.42 -4.07 4.25
N PHE A 81 -5.63 -5.31 3.82
CA PHE A 81 -4.94 -6.46 4.39
C PHE A 81 -3.42 -6.28 4.30
N ALA A 82 -2.90 -5.92 3.12
CA ALA A 82 -1.50 -5.63 2.89
C ALA A 82 -0.97 -4.47 3.75
N MET A 83 -1.74 -3.38 3.90
CA MET A 83 -1.40 -2.26 4.79
C MET A 83 -1.25 -2.73 6.24
N SER A 84 -2.12 -3.63 6.70
CA SER A 84 -2.06 -4.18 8.06
C SER A 84 -0.77 -4.99 8.28
N LEU A 85 -0.28 -5.69 7.26
CA LEU A 85 1.01 -6.38 7.30
C LEU A 85 2.19 -5.40 7.24
N ALA A 86 2.12 -4.39 6.37
CA ALA A 86 3.17 -3.36 6.25
C ALA A 86 3.35 -2.58 7.55
N LEU A 87 2.29 -2.34 8.31
CA LEU A 87 2.34 -1.73 9.65
C LEU A 87 2.99 -2.63 10.72
N LYS A 88 3.20 -3.93 10.43
CA LYS A 88 4.04 -4.83 11.24
C LYS A 88 5.50 -4.83 10.76
N SER A 89 5.99 -3.72 10.24
CA SER A 89 7.40 -3.49 9.91
C SER A 89 7.99 -2.38 10.78
N ASP A 90 9.26 -2.08 10.61
CA ASP A 90 9.97 -0.98 11.30
C ASP A 90 9.86 0.36 10.54
N LEU A 91 8.86 0.50 9.67
CA LEU A 91 8.58 1.73 8.95
C LEU A 91 8.02 2.82 9.87
N ASP A 92 8.27 4.08 9.49
CA ASP A 92 7.63 5.20 10.15
C ASP A 92 6.12 5.14 9.86
N PRO A 93 5.24 5.18 10.89
CA PRO A 93 3.79 5.17 10.68
C PRO A 93 3.30 6.32 9.78
N ARG A 94 4.06 7.42 9.67
CA ARG A 94 3.77 8.53 8.77
C ARG A 94 3.87 8.13 7.30
N ASP A 95 4.83 7.28 6.94
CA ASP A 95 4.98 6.78 5.57
C ASP A 95 3.79 5.88 5.20
N CYS A 96 3.36 5.03 6.12
CA CYS A 96 2.15 4.22 5.97
C CYS A 96 0.88 5.09 5.86
N LEU A 97 0.78 6.19 6.63
CA LEU A 97 -0.35 7.11 6.55
C LEU A 97 -0.44 7.84 5.21
N VAL A 98 0.68 8.19 4.59
CA VAL A 98 0.70 8.78 3.24
C VAL A 98 0.06 7.81 2.24
N VAL A 99 0.46 6.54 2.24
CA VAL A 99 -0.11 5.55 1.31
C VAL A 99 -1.56 5.19 1.66
N ALA A 100 -1.91 5.11 2.95
CA ALA A 100 -3.29 4.95 3.37
C ALA A 100 -4.20 6.10 2.88
N ALA A 101 -3.69 7.33 2.87
CA ALA A 101 -4.39 8.49 2.33
C ALA A 101 -4.57 8.39 0.80
N LEU A 102 -3.60 7.83 0.06
CA LEU A 102 -3.78 7.55 -1.37
C LEU A 102 -4.89 6.53 -1.63
N LEU A 103 -4.96 5.45 -0.85
CA LEU A 103 -6.07 4.48 -0.94
C LEU A 103 -7.41 5.15 -0.63
N ARG A 104 -7.48 5.97 0.42
CA ARG A 104 -8.70 6.70 0.78
C ARG A 104 -9.10 7.68 -0.31
N ARG A 105 -8.14 8.40 -0.89
CA ARG A 105 -8.36 9.32 -2.01
C ARG A 105 -8.85 8.58 -3.25
N ALA A 106 -8.27 7.42 -3.57
CA ALA A 106 -8.74 6.56 -4.66
C ALA A 106 -10.20 6.12 -4.45
N CYS A 107 -10.58 5.78 -3.22
CA CYS A 107 -11.97 5.45 -2.88
C CYS A 107 -12.90 6.66 -3.07
N VAL A 108 -12.48 7.86 -2.66
CA VAL A 108 -13.25 9.10 -2.89
C VAL A 108 -13.47 9.35 -4.38
N LEU A 109 -12.45 9.15 -5.21
CA LEU A 109 -12.53 9.34 -6.67
C LEU A 109 -13.44 8.32 -7.37
N THR A 110 -13.60 7.13 -6.79
CA THR A 110 -14.32 5.99 -7.39
C THR A 110 -15.66 5.69 -6.76
N GLY A 111 -15.98 6.29 -5.61
CA GLY A 111 -17.18 6.02 -4.83
C GLY A 111 -17.13 4.71 -4.02
N LEU A 112 -15.96 4.06 -3.90
CA LEU A 112 -15.80 2.89 -3.02
C LEU A 112 -15.89 3.29 -1.54
N ASP A 113 -16.44 2.42 -0.71
CA ASP A 113 -16.51 2.63 0.74
C ASP A 113 -15.18 2.24 1.39
N TYR A 114 -14.32 3.24 1.61
CA TYR A 114 -13.03 3.07 2.28
C TYR A 114 -13.18 2.50 3.69
N THR A 115 -14.19 2.94 4.45
CA THR A 115 -14.37 2.49 5.83
C THR A 115 -14.77 1.02 5.89
N ALA A 116 -15.68 0.59 5.01
CA ALA A 116 -16.03 -0.83 4.88
C ALA A 116 -14.82 -1.68 4.45
N GLY A 117 -14.03 -1.18 3.50
CA GLY A 117 -12.78 -1.83 3.07
C GLY A 117 -11.79 -1.98 4.22
N VAL A 118 -11.58 -0.93 5.03
CA VAL A 118 -10.72 -0.96 6.22
C VAL A 118 -11.22 -1.99 7.23
N ILE A 119 -12.52 -2.00 7.53
CA ILE A 119 -13.08 -2.95 8.49
C ILE A 119 -12.85 -4.39 8.04
N GLN A 120 -13.19 -4.72 6.79
CA GLN A 120 -13.08 -6.08 6.27
C GLN A 120 -11.62 -6.53 6.10
N GLY A 121 -10.74 -5.69 5.56
CA GLY A 121 -9.33 -6.04 5.38
C GLY A 121 -8.59 -6.20 6.71
N CYS A 122 -8.89 -5.37 7.71
CA CYS A 122 -8.36 -5.54 9.06
C CYS A 122 -8.92 -6.80 9.75
N GLU A 123 -10.18 -7.16 9.51
CA GLU A 123 -10.75 -8.41 10.03
C GLU A 123 -10.01 -9.64 9.45
N GLN A 124 -9.76 -9.64 8.14
CA GLN A 124 -8.95 -10.68 7.47
C GLN A 124 -7.52 -10.75 8.00
N ALA A 125 -6.94 -9.62 8.41
CA ALA A 125 -5.59 -9.57 8.95
C ALA A 125 -5.49 -9.98 10.44
N GLY A 126 -6.60 -10.27 11.13
CA GLY A 126 -6.57 -10.70 12.53
C GLY A 126 -5.92 -9.68 13.48
N SER A 127 -4.99 -10.12 14.34
CA SER A 127 -4.31 -9.24 15.31
C SER A 127 -3.57 -8.06 14.65
N PRO A 128 -2.74 -8.25 13.60
CA PRO A 128 -2.19 -7.14 12.82
C PRO A 128 -3.24 -6.12 12.36
N GLY A 129 -4.38 -6.59 11.88
CA GLY A 129 -5.47 -5.71 11.44
C GLY A 129 -6.12 -4.95 12.59
N GLN A 130 -6.32 -5.57 13.75
CA GLN A 130 -6.86 -4.89 14.94
C GLN A 130 -5.95 -3.75 15.40
N GLU A 131 -4.63 -3.96 15.38
CA GLU A 131 -3.62 -2.94 15.70
C GLU A 131 -3.63 -1.79 14.66
N ALA A 132 -3.73 -2.12 13.37
CA ALA A 132 -3.71 -1.16 12.27
C ALA A 132 -5.01 -0.33 12.13
N LYS A 133 -6.15 -0.89 12.53
CA LYS A 133 -7.49 -0.38 12.22
C LYS A 133 -7.69 1.09 12.56
N THR A 134 -7.32 1.50 13.77
CA THR A 134 -7.49 2.90 14.21
C THR A 134 -6.70 3.85 13.31
N LEU A 135 -5.44 3.52 13.01
CA LEU A 135 -4.59 4.35 12.16
C LEU A 135 -5.16 4.47 10.75
N LEU A 136 -5.58 3.36 10.14
CA LEU A 136 -6.15 3.34 8.79
C LEU A 136 -7.47 4.14 8.71
N LEU A 137 -8.35 4.04 9.71
CA LEU A 137 -9.60 4.83 9.74
C LEU A 137 -9.35 6.34 9.83
N HIS A 138 -8.22 6.77 10.38
CA HIS A 138 -7.82 8.18 10.50
C HIS A 138 -6.99 8.70 9.32
N ALA A 139 -6.70 7.87 8.31
CA ALA A 139 -5.99 8.32 7.11
C ALA A 139 -6.73 9.49 6.44
N SER A 140 -6.02 10.53 5.99
CA SER A 140 -6.64 11.71 5.40
C SER A 140 -7.36 11.36 4.08
N PRO A 141 -8.54 11.94 3.79
CA PRO A 141 -9.14 11.85 2.45
C PRO A 141 -8.47 12.78 1.42
N ASP A 142 -7.66 13.72 1.88
CA ASP A 142 -6.95 14.67 1.02
C ASP A 142 -5.71 14.02 0.39
N LEU A 143 -5.37 14.45 -0.83
CA LEU A 143 -4.14 14.04 -1.50
C LEU A 143 -2.92 14.46 -0.67
N PRO A 144 -2.00 13.55 -0.34
CA PRO A 144 -0.73 13.90 0.30
C PRO A 144 0.05 14.93 -0.54
N ARG A 145 0.69 15.89 0.11
CA ARG A 145 1.46 16.95 -0.59
C ARG A 145 2.67 16.43 -1.38
N THR A 146 3.11 15.22 -1.07
CA THR A 146 4.16 14.48 -1.78
C THR A 146 3.68 13.88 -3.10
N HIS A 147 2.40 14.02 -3.44
CA HIS A 147 1.80 13.42 -4.62
C HIS A 147 1.00 14.43 -5.43
N ALA A 148 0.96 14.20 -6.74
CA ALA A 148 0.08 14.88 -7.68
C ALA A 148 -0.84 13.88 -8.36
N GLU A 149 -2.04 14.34 -8.71
CA GLU A 149 -3.00 13.60 -9.56
C GLU A 149 -2.82 14.03 -11.01
N SER A 150 -2.78 13.07 -11.92
CA SER A 150 -2.80 13.36 -13.36
C SER A 150 -3.56 12.28 -14.13
N GLY A 151 -4.01 12.61 -15.35
CA GLY A 151 -4.83 11.72 -16.17
C GLY A 151 -6.28 11.58 -15.67
N SER A 152 -7.02 10.62 -16.25
CA SER A 152 -8.42 10.34 -15.87
C SER A 152 -8.84 8.92 -16.25
N GLY A 153 -9.74 8.31 -15.47
CA GLY A 153 -10.20 6.94 -15.74
C GLY A 153 -9.02 5.97 -15.84
N LYS A 154 -8.92 5.25 -16.96
CA LYS A 154 -7.86 4.25 -17.19
C LYS A 154 -6.43 4.82 -17.28
N THR A 155 -6.28 6.12 -17.51
CA THR A 155 -4.96 6.79 -17.59
C THR A 155 -4.60 7.54 -16.30
N PHE A 156 -5.45 7.46 -15.27
CA PHE A 156 -5.22 8.14 -14.01
C PHE A 156 -3.92 7.65 -13.34
N THR A 157 -3.20 8.56 -12.69
CA THR A 157 -2.07 8.22 -11.84
C THR A 157 -1.90 9.25 -10.72
N PHE A 158 -1.55 8.75 -9.54
CA PHE A 158 -0.80 9.44 -8.53
C PHE A 158 0.68 9.34 -8.89
N THR A 159 1.40 10.44 -8.77
CA THR A 159 2.85 10.48 -9.00
C THR A 159 3.49 11.24 -7.86
N ARG A 160 4.60 10.71 -7.33
CA ARG A 160 5.39 11.44 -6.33
C ARG A 160 5.92 12.73 -6.96
N VAL A 161 5.81 13.82 -6.22
CA VAL A 161 6.40 15.11 -6.58
C VAL A 161 7.45 15.47 -5.55
N ASP A 162 8.48 16.19 -5.99
CA ASP A 162 9.46 16.75 -5.08
C ASP A 162 8.75 17.59 -4.02
N SER A 163 9.13 17.41 -2.76
CA SER A 163 8.51 18.10 -1.62
C SER A 163 8.71 19.62 -1.65
N GLY A 164 9.36 20.16 -2.67
CA GLY A 164 9.77 21.57 -2.79
C GLY A 164 10.73 22.00 -1.69
N PHE A 165 11.21 21.05 -0.87
CA PHE A 165 12.06 21.30 0.29
C PHE A 165 13.50 20.99 -0.09
N ASP A 166 14.28 22.05 -0.31
CA ASP A 166 15.72 21.95 -0.47
C ASP A 166 16.38 22.05 0.92
N ALA A 167 16.82 20.91 1.45
CA ALA A 167 17.52 20.87 2.74
C ALA A 167 18.80 21.73 2.75
N SER A 168 19.37 22.04 1.58
CA SER A 168 20.52 22.94 1.47
C SER A 168 20.17 24.42 1.75
N GLU A 169 18.90 24.78 1.79
CA GLU A 169 18.44 26.10 2.23
C GLU A 169 18.52 26.28 3.75
N LEU A 170 18.52 25.20 4.53
CA LEU A 170 18.68 25.25 6.00
C LEU A 170 20.15 25.44 6.42
N GLU A 171 21.11 25.01 5.61
CA GLU A 171 22.55 25.19 5.89
C GLU A 171 23.04 26.63 5.65
N ARG A 172 22.17 27.51 5.15
CA ARG A 172 22.47 28.94 4.90
C ARG A 172 22.10 29.86 6.07
N TRP A 173 21.65 29.32 7.20
CA TRP A 173 21.23 30.09 8.38
C TRP A 173 22.07 29.78 9.61
#